data_AF-A0A2V5YZL1-F1
#
_entry.id   AF-A0A2V5YZL1-F1
#
_cell.length_a   1.000
_cell.length_b   1.000
_cell.length_c   1.000
_cell.angle_alpha   90.00
_cell.angle_beta   90.00
_cell.angle_gamma   90.00
#
_symmetry.space_group_name_H-M   'P 1'
#
loop_
_entity.id
_entity.type
_entity.pdbx_description
1 polymer ?
#
loop_
_entity_poly.entity_id
_entity_poly.type
_entity_poly.pdbx_seq_one_letter_code
_entity_poly.pdbx_strand_id
1 'polypeptide(L)'
;MKNPRSVSKANRGLFCVRLAGAVTLISAAAAMAFVAARPSSAAAPNYDINTLAGKVASLRGTAGLQIRFSAFLEQESEEPDIIPPLTPPITPTFVLSSPLDGTQILPPNVLVNQDTAAAPQNETAIAVDPNNPNRIVGGANDYVTRTWSCFVNGTPCSALGDGYSGTYYSNNGGSTWCCNSFPNANYTPTTDPAQIGTLIPGVERLVGGQYDAGGDPALAFDSQGRVFYAGLGFNRTSPPNTVTVNKGTFDGSGNLTWGPPTFINQTTSPSTLNDKEWIAVDSHTGSPFQDRIYVTWTRFIFQAGTGAYVQSPIFFAYSTDQGATFSTPKSIAGNVLYGQGSRPVVGPDGTLYVFWNGSTRLASLNSTYMVKSSDGGATWSPPLSVATMTNIPGVRNTVFRVNSYPAAAAASNGDVYATWNTEVDNTTPNYTGDPGCAYFI
;
A
#
# COMPACT_ATOMS: atom_id res chain seq x y z
N MET A 1 18.83 -30.48 56.93
CA MET A 1 18.37 -29.78 58.16
C MET A 1 16.88 -29.52 57.98
N LYS A 2 16.04 -30.48 58.39
CA LYS A 2 15.24 -30.51 59.63
C LYS A 2 14.20 -29.39 59.75
N ASN A 3 12.95 -29.81 59.50
CA ASN A 3 11.69 -29.33 60.07
C ASN A 3 11.79 -29.12 61.60
N PRO A 4 10.88 -28.35 62.25
CA PRO A 4 9.71 -29.04 62.82
C PRO A 4 8.39 -28.25 62.90
N ARG A 5 7.32 -29.05 63.14
CA ARG A 5 5.93 -28.70 63.48
C ARG A 5 5.74 -28.57 65.02
N SER A 6 4.73 -27.80 65.44
CA SER A 6 3.71 -28.14 66.47
C SER A 6 2.51 -27.18 66.23
N VAL A 7 1.22 -27.52 66.10
CA VAL A 7 0.23 -28.32 66.85
C VAL A 7 -0.15 -27.76 68.22
N SER A 8 -1.36 -27.20 68.32
CA SER A 8 -2.26 -27.30 69.49
C SER A 8 -3.70 -26.94 69.09
N LYS A 9 -4.67 -27.67 69.66
CA LYS A 9 -6.12 -27.71 69.41
C LYS A 9 -6.89 -27.12 70.60
N ALA A 10 -8.18 -26.81 70.34
CA ALA A 10 -9.32 -26.76 71.27
C ALA A 10 -9.41 -25.48 72.13
N ASN A 11 -10.58 -24.89 72.42
CA ASN A 11 -11.80 -25.54 72.92
C ASN A 11 -13.08 -24.69 72.74
N ARG A 12 -14.24 -25.35 72.84
CA ARG A 12 -15.63 -24.84 72.76
C ARG A 12 -16.13 -24.27 74.12
N GLY A 13 -17.19 -23.45 74.06
CA GLY A 13 -18.13 -23.13 75.16
C GLY A 13 -18.85 -21.80 74.89
N LEU A 14 -20.09 -21.70 74.39
CA LEU A 14 -21.43 -22.07 74.89
C LEU A 14 -22.04 -21.08 75.93
N PHE A 15 -22.98 -20.27 75.43
CA PHE A 15 -24.24 -19.75 76.02
C PHE A 15 -24.31 -18.62 77.08
N CYS A 16 -25.41 -17.86 76.89
CA CYS A 16 -26.25 -17.12 77.85
C CYS A 16 -26.01 -15.61 78.14
N VAL A 17 -26.75 -14.82 77.36
CA VAL A 17 -27.60 -13.65 77.72
C VAL A 17 -27.89 -13.47 79.21
N ARG A 18 -27.83 -12.22 79.70
CA ARG A 18 -28.89 -11.54 80.50
C ARG A 18 -28.53 -10.06 80.78
N LEU A 19 -29.56 -9.20 80.60
CA LEU A 19 -29.97 -8.01 81.36
C LEU A 19 -28.88 -7.06 81.91
N ALA A 20 -29.07 -5.75 82.03
CA ALA A 20 -30.15 -4.81 81.75
C ALA A 20 -29.58 -3.43 82.14
N GLY A 21 -30.11 -2.38 81.52
CA GLY A 21 -29.89 -1.00 81.93
C GLY A 21 -31.02 -0.14 81.39
N ALA A 22 -32.17 -0.21 82.08
CA ALA A 22 -33.24 0.78 82.01
C ALA A 22 -32.70 2.15 82.51
N VAL A 23 -33.21 3.33 82.18
CA VAL A 23 -34.59 3.85 82.31
C VAL A 23 -34.63 5.13 81.45
N THR A 24 -35.46 5.22 80.40
CA THR A 24 -36.83 5.79 80.35
C THR A 24 -36.94 7.29 80.64
N LEU A 25 -37.40 8.07 79.65
CA LEU A 25 -38.29 9.20 79.88
C LEU A 25 -39.34 9.27 78.78
N ILE A 26 -40.53 9.63 79.22
CA ILE A 26 -41.84 9.24 78.71
C ILE A 26 -42.35 10.22 77.66
N SER A 27 -43.04 9.64 76.69
CA SER A 27 -43.83 10.20 75.60
C SER A 27 -45.07 10.98 76.05
N ALA A 28 -45.42 12.02 75.29
CA ALA A 28 -46.81 12.46 75.13
C ALA A 28 -47.06 12.76 73.66
N ALA A 29 -47.93 11.97 73.05
CA ALA A 29 -48.36 12.09 71.65
C ALA A 29 -49.47 13.14 71.52
N ALA A 30 -49.37 13.96 70.49
CA ALA A 30 -50.50 14.67 69.89
C ALA A 30 -50.46 14.42 68.38
N ALA A 31 -51.52 13.82 67.86
CA ALA A 31 -51.69 13.56 66.44
C ALA A 31 -51.91 14.89 65.70
N MET A 32 -51.00 15.23 64.78
CA MET A 32 -51.27 16.16 63.70
C MET A 32 -51.15 15.42 62.37
N ALA A 33 -52.20 15.49 61.57
CA ALA A 33 -52.23 15.00 60.20
C ALA A 33 -51.20 15.77 59.37
N PHE A 34 -50.06 15.14 59.09
CA PHE A 34 -49.15 15.60 58.05
C PHE A 34 -49.55 14.95 56.74
N VAL A 35 -49.95 15.78 55.78
CA VAL A 35 -49.99 15.42 54.36
C VAL A 35 -48.62 14.84 54.02
N ALA A 36 -48.58 13.56 53.69
CA ALA A 36 -47.37 12.91 53.19
C ALA A 36 -47.01 13.57 51.85
N ALA A 37 -46.10 14.54 51.88
CA ALA A 37 -45.32 14.87 50.71
C ALA A 37 -44.60 13.58 50.31
N ARG A 38 -45.04 12.96 49.21
CA ARG A 38 -44.26 11.89 48.57
C ARG A 38 -42.85 12.45 48.41
N PRO A 39 -41.79 11.71 48.80
CA PRO A 39 -40.45 12.13 48.42
C PRO A 39 -40.50 12.25 46.90
N SER A 40 -40.17 13.44 46.39
CA SER A 40 -39.83 13.55 44.98
C SER A 40 -38.74 12.51 44.77
N SER A 41 -39.01 11.51 43.92
CA SER A 41 -37.93 10.72 43.37
C SER A 41 -37.06 11.73 42.64
N ALA A 42 -35.99 12.20 43.28
CA ALA A 42 -34.94 12.92 42.58
C ALA A 42 -34.60 12.03 41.39
N ALA A 43 -34.72 12.59 40.18
CA ALA A 43 -34.37 11.86 38.98
C ALA A 43 -32.98 11.25 39.20
N ALA A 44 -32.85 9.94 38.98
CA ALA A 44 -31.55 9.30 39.03
C ALA A 44 -30.60 10.12 38.13
N PRO A 45 -29.40 10.47 38.57
CA PRO A 45 -28.51 11.25 37.74
C PRO A 45 -28.25 10.50 36.44
N ASN A 46 -28.48 11.14 35.30
CA ASN A 46 -28.11 10.55 34.02
C ASN A 46 -26.61 10.73 33.83
N TYR A 47 -25.91 9.61 33.67
CA TYR A 47 -24.49 9.58 33.37
C TYR A 47 -24.29 9.25 31.90
N ASP A 48 -23.44 10.01 31.20
CA ASP A 48 -23.04 9.67 29.84
C ASP A 48 -22.03 8.52 29.87
N ILE A 49 -22.52 7.29 29.86
CA ILE A 49 -21.68 6.09 29.88
C ILE A 49 -20.89 5.86 28.58
N ASN A 50 -20.94 6.76 27.60
CA ASN A 50 -20.04 6.72 26.44
C ASN A 50 -18.67 7.35 26.74
N THR A 51 -18.58 8.16 27.80
CA THR A 51 -17.32 8.80 28.24
C THR A 51 -16.70 8.06 29.43
N LEU A 52 -15.40 8.21 29.63
CA LEU A 52 -14.74 7.66 30.81
C LEU A 52 -15.22 8.39 32.09
N ALA A 53 -15.35 9.72 32.03
CA ALA A 53 -15.89 10.57 33.09
C ALA A 53 -17.30 10.13 33.52
N GLY A 54 -18.21 9.89 32.58
CA GLY A 54 -19.57 9.43 32.89
C GLY A 54 -19.62 8.02 33.46
N LYS A 55 -18.74 7.11 33.01
CA LYS A 55 -18.62 5.76 33.61
C LYS A 55 -18.13 5.83 35.06
N VAL A 56 -17.09 6.63 35.36
CA VAL A 56 -16.60 6.81 36.74
C VAL A 56 -17.64 7.50 37.63
N ALA A 57 -18.33 8.53 37.11
CA ALA A 57 -19.40 9.22 37.81
C ALA A 57 -20.60 8.31 38.12
N SER A 58 -20.94 7.40 37.21
CA SER A 58 -22.01 6.42 37.42
C SER A 58 -21.72 5.45 38.56
N LEU A 59 -20.46 5.06 38.72
CA LEU A 59 -20.01 4.18 39.81
C LEU A 59 -19.97 4.93 41.15
N ARG A 60 -19.44 6.17 41.18
CA ARG A 60 -19.40 7.02 42.39
C ARG A 60 -20.82 7.38 42.89
N GLY A 61 -21.77 7.57 41.98
CA GLY A 61 -23.14 7.98 42.32
C GLY A 61 -24.11 6.82 42.61
N THR A 62 -23.69 5.57 42.42
CA THR A 62 -24.51 4.40 42.75
C THR A 62 -24.40 4.09 44.24
N ALA A 63 -25.43 4.43 45.01
CA ALA A 63 -25.45 4.24 46.47
C ALA A 63 -25.25 2.76 46.87
N GLY A 64 -24.31 2.52 47.78
CA GLY A 64 -24.03 1.18 48.32
C GLY A 64 -22.96 0.38 47.55
N LEU A 65 -22.49 0.87 46.41
CA LEU A 65 -21.44 0.23 45.62
C LEU A 65 -20.06 0.72 46.10
N GLN A 66 -19.32 -0.11 46.85
CA GLN A 66 -17.95 0.19 47.30
C GLN A 66 -16.89 -0.29 46.30
N ILE A 67 -17.21 -0.23 45.01
CA ILE A 67 -16.28 -0.57 43.92
C ILE A 67 -15.80 0.75 43.35
N ARG A 68 -14.49 0.89 43.24
CA ARG A 68 -13.84 2.04 42.64
C ARG A 68 -12.97 1.58 41.49
N PHE A 69 -12.82 2.41 40.47
CA PHE A 69 -11.84 2.12 39.43
C PHE A 69 -10.42 2.27 40.00
N SER A 70 -9.41 1.84 39.24
CA SER A 70 -8.03 2.10 39.64
C SER A 70 -7.81 3.61 39.78
N ALA A 71 -6.91 4.02 40.67
CA ALA A 71 -6.56 5.43 40.84
C ALA A 71 -6.14 6.11 39.52
N PHE A 72 -5.60 5.33 38.59
CA PHE A 72 -5.22 5.78 37.25
C PHE A 72 -6.44 6.13 36.39
N LEU A 73 -7.47 5.26 36.37
CA LEU A 73 -8.71 5.51 35.62
C LEU A 73 -9.55 6.64 36.24
N GLU A 74 -9.48 6.82 37.56
CA GLU A 74 -10.13 7.96 38.22
C GLU A 74 -9.42 9.27 37.88
N GLN A 75 -8.08 9.28 37.83
CA GLN A 75 -7.31 10.43 37.37
C GLN A 75 -7.58 10.77 35.89
N GLU A 76 -7.60 9.78 35.00
CA GLU A 76 -7.92 9.99 33.58
C GLU A 76 -9.36 10.48 33.35
N SER A 77 -10.28 10.19 34.29
CA SER A 77 -11.67 10.66 34.21
C SER A 77 -11.87 12.12 34.64
N GLU A 78 -10.89 12.69 35.33
CA GLU A 78 -10.89 14.09 35.79
C GLU A 78 -10.16 15.02 34.81
N GLU A 79 -9.43 14.44 33.85
CA GLU A 79 -8.93 15.14 32.68
C GLU A 79 -10.09 15.35 31.69
N PRO A 80 -10.26 16.56 31.10
CA PRO A 80 -11.28 16.78 30.09
C PRO A 80 -11.07 15.77 28.96
N ASP A 81 -12.14 15.09 28.53
CA ASP A 81 -12.14 14.19 27.37
C ASP A 81 -11.61 14.97 26.15
N ILE A 82 -10.30 14.98 25.97
CA ILE A 82 -9.70 15.18 24.67
C ILE A 82 -10.00 13.87 23.97
N ILE A 83 -11.21 13.77 23.42
CA ILE A 83 -11.39 13.04 22.17
C ILE A 83 -10.25 13.58 21.32
N PRO A 84 -9.19 12.79 21.02
CA PRO A 84 -8.29 13.24 19.99
C PRO A 84 -9.23 13.46 18.81
N PRO A 85 -9.24 14.66 18.20
CA PRO A 85 -10.04 14.84 16.99
C PRO A 85 -9.77 13.61 16.14
N LEU A 86 -10.84 12.97 15.62
CA LEU A 86 -10.75 12.00 14.52
C LEU A 86 -9.51 12.40 13.76
N THR A 87 -8.43 11.61 13.83
CA THR A 87 -7.09 12.06 13.42
C THR A 87 -7.32 12.87 12.17
N PRO A 88 -7.08 14.20 12.17
CA PRO A 88 -7.42 15.00 11.02
C PRO A 88 -6.82 14.27 9.83
N PRO A 89 -7.54 14.13 8.69
CA PRO A 89 -6.92 13.55 7.49
C PRO A 89 -5.54 14.17 7.40
N ILE A 90 -4.49 13.34 7.37
CA ILE A 90 -3.10 13.76 7.56
C ILE A 90 -2.91 15.01 6.70
N THR A 91 -2.95 16.17 7.35
CA THR A 91 -2.87 17.43 6.65
C THR A 91 -1.37 17.62 6.47
N PRO A 92 -0.84 17.58 5.23
CA PRO A 92 0.59 17.69 5.03
C PRO A 92 1.08 18.94 5.75
N THR A 93 2.09 18.78 6.62
CA THR A 93 2.69 19.90 7.38
C THR A 93 3.21 20.99 6.44
N PHE A 94 3.47 20.61 5.19
CA PHE A 94 3.74 21.49 4.07
C PHE A 94 2.84 21.08 2.90
N VAL A 95 1.66 21.70 2.78
CA VAL A 95 1.02 21.82 1.47
C VAL A 95 1.76 22.95 0.78
N LEU A 96 2.64 22.62 -0.17
CA LEU A 96 3.19 23.64 -1.05
C LEU A 96 2.00 24.28 -1.75
N SER A 97 1.64 25.52 -1.37
CA SER A 97 0.68 26.32 -2.12
C SER A 97 1.37 26.75 -3.40
N SER A 98 1.43 25.82 -4.35
CA SER A 98 1.57 26.18 -5.73
C SER A 98 0.35 27.02 -6.11
N PRO A 99 0.47 28.03 -6.98
CA PRO A 99 -0.69 28.58 -7.69
C PRO A 99 -1.44 27.51 -8.51
N LEU A 100 -0.89 26.28 -8.60
CA LEU A 100 -1.56 25.03 -8.97
C LEU A 100 -2.01 24.27 -7.71
N ASP A 101 -2.80 24.89 -6.83
CA ASP A 101 -3.26 24.35 -5.54
C ASP A 101 -4.15 23.09 -5.63
N GLY A 102 -4.17 22.42 -6.79
CA GLY A 102 -4.97 21.23 -7.05
C GLY A 102 -6.46 21.50 -7.17
N THR A 103 -6.94 22.75 -7.05
CA THR A 103 -8.37 23.08 -7.18
C THR A 103 -8.77 23.38 -8.62
N GLN A 104 -7.82 23.73 -9.48
CA GLN A 104 -8.05 24.00 -10.91
C GLN A 104 -7.00 23.31 -11.78
N ILE A 105 -7.48 22.55 -12.76
CA ILE A 105 -6.64 21.99 -13.82
C ILE A 105 -6.69 22.92 -15.01
N LEU A 106 -5.54 23.51 -15.34
CA LEU A 106 -5.40 24.37 -16.51
C LEU A 106 -5.26 23.52 -17.78
N PRO A 107 -6.00 23.83 -18.86
CA PRO A 107 -5.74 23.24 -20.16
C PRO A 107 -4.27 23.40 -20.58
N PRO A 108 -3.67 22.41 -21.26
CA PRO A 108 -4.28 21.21 -21.83
C PRO A 108 -4.37 20.01 -20.87
N ASN A 109 -4.06 20.18 -19.57
CA ASN A 109 -4.10 19.07 -18.62
C ASN A 109 -5.53 18.57 -18.41
N VAL A 110 -5.67 17.27 -18.17
CA VAL A 110 -6.96 16.61 -17.93
C VAL A 110 -6.88 15.83 -16.62
N LEU A 111 -7.92 15.91 -15.79
CA LEU A 111 -8.04 15.12 -14.57
C LEU A 111 -8.34 13.66 -14.94
N VAL A 112 -7.49 12.74 -14.52
CA VAL A 112 -7.70 11.30 -14.70
C VAL A 112 -8.42 10.69 -13.51
N ASN A 113 -7.93 10.98 -12.30
CA ASN A 113 -8.50 10.57 -11.02
C ASN A 113 -8.26 11.66 -9.98
N GLN A 114 -9.23 11.86 -9.07
CA GLN A 114 -9.14 12.82 -7.98
C GLN A 114 -9.28 12.11 -6.64
N ASP A 115 -8.24 12.20 -5.82
CA ASP A 115 -8.31 11.85 -4.40
C ASP A 115 -8.66 13.11 -3.59
N THR A 116 -9.88 13.20 -3.08
CA THR A 116 -10.34 14.35 -2.29
C THR A 116 -9.82 14.35 -0.85
N ALA A 117 -9.14 13.28 -0.41
CA ALA A 117 -8.41 13.20 0.85
C ALA A 117 -6.92 13.57 0.70
N ALA A 118 -6.51 14.07 -0.48
CA ALA A 118 -5.15 14.50 -0.79
C ALA A 118 -4.10 13.39 -0.65
N ALA A 119 -4.49 12.12 -0.86
CA ALA A 119 -3.50 11.05 -0.92
C ALA A 119 -2.73 11.10 -2.25
N PRO A 120 -1.41 10.83 -2.24
CA PRO A 120 -0.58 11.01 -3.41
C PRO A 120 -0.75 9.86 -4.41
N GLN A 121 -1.37 10.13 -5.56
CA GLN A 121 -1.34 9.23 -6.72
C GLN A 121 0.10 9.23 -7.28
N ASN A 122 0.81 8.11 -7.18
CA ASN A 122 2.23 8.04 -7.51
C ASN A 122 2.58 6.81 -8.38
N GLU A 123 3.82 6.77 -8.86
CA GLU A 123 4.39 5.66 -9.63
C GLU A 123 3.53 5.27 -10.83
N THR A 124 3.24 6.25 -11.67
CA THR A 124 2.30 6.13 -12.79
C THR A 124 2.88 5.37 -13.98
N ALA A 125 2.02 4.65 -14.71
CA ALA A 125 2.32 4.10 -16.02
C ALA A 125 1.28 4.53 -17.06
N ILE A 126 1.69 4.48 -18.34
CA ILE A 126 0.82 4.76 -19.48
C ILE A 126 1.25 3.90 -20.67
N ALA A 127 0.28 3.39 -21.42
CA ALA A 127 0.51 2.67 -22.67
C ALA A 127 -0.57 3.05 -23.68
N VAL A 128 -0.21 2.99 -24.97
CA VAL A 128 -1.08 3.32 -26.10
C VAL A 128 -1.27 2.05 -26.94
N ASP A 129 -2.50 1.81 -27.38
CA ASP A 129 -2.80 0.68 -28.27
C ASP A 129 -2.09 0.88 -29.62
N PRO A 130 -1.23 -0.05 -30.07
CA PRO A 130 -0.52 0.07 -31.35
C PRO A 130 -1.46 0.14 -32.56
N ASN A 131 -2.70 -0.33 -32.41
CA ASN A 131 -3.71 -0.32 -33.48
C ASN A 131 -4.66 0.88 -33.41
N ASN A 132 -4.62 1.66 -32.34
CA ASN A 132 -5.50 2.83 -32.16
C ASN A 132 -4.85 3.87 -31.23
N PRO A 133 -4.26 4.96 -31.77
CA PRO A 133 -3.57 5.96 -30.95
C PRO A 133 -4.51 6.77 -30.04
N ASN A 134 -5.83 6.71 -30.27
CA ASN A 134 -6.81 7.34 -29.38
C ASN A 134 -7.10 6.48 -28.14
N ARG A 135 -6.70 5.22 -28.14
CA ARG A 135 -6.90 4.29 -27.04
C ARG A 135 -5.66 4.23 -26.16
N ILE A 136 -5.83 4.69 -24.93
CA ILE A 136 -4.75 4.85 -23.96
C ILE A 136 -5.19 4.18 -22.66
N VAL A 137 -4.28 3.47 -22.00
CA VAL A 137 -4.47 2.93 -20.66
C VAL A 137 -3.42 3.53 -19.75
N GLY A 138 -3.84 4.03 -18.59
CA GLY A 138 -3.01 4.55 -17.53
C GLY A 138 -3.16 3.70 -16.27
N GLY A 139 -2.16 3.76 -15.40
CA GLY A 139 -2.22 3.20 -14.06
C GLY A 139 -1.48 4.06 -13.06
N ALA A 140 -1.86 3.96 -11.80
CA ALA A 140 -1.18 4.60 -10.68
C ALA A 140 -1.27 3.72 -9.42
N ASN A 141 -0.39 3.97 -8.45
CA ASN A 141 -0.66 3.60 -7.07
C ASN A 141 -1.86 4.43 -6.61
N ASP A 142 -3.02 3.80 -6.57
CA ASP A 142 -4.29 4.44 -6.29
C ASP A 142 -4.63 4.36 -4.80
N TYR A 143 -4.77 5.52 -4.18
CA TYR A 143 -5.09 5.67 -2.76
C TYR A 143 -6.52 6.16 -2.53
N VAL A 144 -7.33 6.28 -3.59
CA VAL A 144 -8.70 6.86 -3.54
C VAL A 144 -9.62 6.10 -2.59
N THR A 145 -9.29 4.84 -2.27
CA THR A 145 -9.95 4.03 -1.24
C THR A 145 -10.03 4.71 0.13
N ARG A 146 -9.13 5.67 0.40
CA ARG A 146 -9.16 6.52 1.61
C ARG A 146 -10.41 7.39 1.71
N THR A 147 -11.07 7.65 0.58
CA THR A 147 -12.32 8.41 0.50
C THR A 147 -13.56 7.51 0.41
N TRP A 148 -13.39 6.19 0.29
CA TRP A 148 -14.50 5.26 0.10
C TRP A 148 -15.28 4.98 1.38
N SER A 149 -16.60 4.82 1.23
CA SER A 149 -17.53 4.54 2.33
C SER A 149 -17.77 3.05 2.59
N CYS A 150 -17.05 2.15 1.92
CA CYS A 150 -17.22 0.70 2.03
C CYS A 150 -16.56 0.09 3.27
N PHE A 151 -16.80 -1.21 3.53
CA PHE A 151 -16.17 -2.02 4.57
C PHE A 151 -15.64 -3.34 4.00
N VAL A 152 -14.47 -3.78 4.43
CA VAL A 152 -13.90 -5.12 4.17
C VAL A 152 -13.67 -5.83 5.48
N ASN A 153 -14.30 -7.00 5.66
CA ASN A 153 -14.25 -7.80 6.89
C ASN A 153 -14.52 -6.99 8.17
N GLY A 154 -15.45 -6.03 8.10
CA GLY A 154 -15.82 -5.17 9.23
C GLY A 154 -14.92 -3.94 9.42
N THR A 155 -13.87 -3.76 8.62
CA THR A 155 -13.00 -2.58 8.65
C THR A 155 -13.37 -1.60 7.52
N PRO A 156 -13.59 -0.29 7.79
CA PRO A 156 -13.83 0.69 6.74
C PRO A 156 -12.71 0.70 5.71
N CYS A 157 -13.03 0.81 4.42
CA CYS A 157 -12.05 0.95 3.33
C CYS A 157 -11.13 2.15 3.56
N SER A 158 -11.68 3.25 4.06
CA SER A 158 -10.93 4.45 4.45
C SER A 158 -9.89 4.20 5.56
N ALA A 159 -10.13 3.22 6.43
CA ALA A 159 -9.20 2.81 7.48
C ALA A 159 -8.14 1.80 6.98
N LEU A 160 -8.33 1.22 5.79
CA LEU A 160 -7.37 0.31 5.15
C LEU A 160 -6.39 1.04 4.24
N GLY A 161 -6.60 2.33 3.98
CA GLY A 161 -5.95 3.13 2.95
C GLY A 161 -4.46 2.90 2.75
N ASP A 162 -4.12 1.94 1.90
CA ASP A 162 -2.78 1.70 1.36
C ASP A 162 -2.78 2.03 -0.14
N GLY A 163 -1.71 1.70 -0.85
CA GLY A 163 -1.68 1.70 -2.31
C GLY A 163 -2.46 0.52 -2.88
N TYR A 164 -3.21 0.79 -3.95
CA TYR A 164 -3.93 -0.20 -4.73
C TYR A 164 -3.56 -0.10 -6.21
N SER A 165 -3.76 -1.20 -6.93
CA SER A 165 -3.47 -1.28 -8.36
C SER A 165 -4.53 -0.53 -9.18
N GLY A 166 -4.31 0.77 -9.40
CA GLY A 166 -5.23 1.64 -10.12
C GLY A 166 -5.09 1.58 -11.64
N THR A 167 -6.20 1.66 -12.37
CA THR A 167 -6.28 1.63 -13.83
C THR A 167 -7.34 2.59 -14.37
N TYR A 168 -7.01 3.24 -15.48
CA TYR A 168 -7.83 4.24 -16.16
C TYR A 168 -7.64 4.08 -17.66
N TYR A 169 -8.62 4.43 -18.48
CA TYR A 169 -8.45 4.40 -19.93
C TYR A 169 -9.13 5.55 -20.66
N SER A 170 -8.65 5.87 -21.85
CA SER A 170 -9.23 6.86 -22.76
C SER A 170 -9.45 6.23 -24.13
N ASN A 171 -10.50 6.65 -24.84
CA ASN A 171 -10.77 6.28 -26.24
C ASN A 171 -10.75 7.49 -27.19
N ASN A 172 -10.31 8.66 -26.70
CA ASN A 172 -10.29 9.92 -27.45
C ASN A 172 -8.97 10.69 -27.27
N GLY A 173 -7.86 9.95 -27.23
CA GLY A 173 -6.52 10.53 -27.20
C GLY A 173 -6.19 11.25 -25.89
N GLY A 174 -6.81 10.84 -24.78
CA GLY A 174 -6.58 11.42 -23.46
C GLY A 174 -7.44 12.64 -23.14
N SER A 175 -8.39 13.02 -24.01
CA SER A 175 -9.29 14.16 -23.77
C SER A 175 -10.28 13.89 -22.63
N THR A 176 -10.73 12.64 -22.49
CA THR A 176 -11.52 12.16 -21.36
C THR A 176 -11.04 10.79 -20.93
N TRP A 177 -11.15 10.49 -19.64
CA TRP A 177 -10.75 9.22 -19.05
C TRP A 177 -11.94 8.52 -18.40
N CYS A 178 -11.95 7.20 -18.46
CA CYS A 178 -12.92 6.32 -17.84
C CYS A 178 -12.23 5.45 -16.78
N CYS A 179 -13.06 4.94 -15.88
CA CYS A 179 -12.71 4.36 -14.59
C CYS A 179 -13.39 3.00 -14.38
N ASN A 180 -13.67 2.21 -15.42
CA ASN A 180 -14.40 0.94 -15.24
C ASN A 180 -13.56 -0.29 -15.59
N SER A 181 -13.23 -1.08 -14.57
CA SER A 181 -12.63 -2.41 -14.63
C SER A 181 -13.65 -3.56 -14.46
N PHE A 182 -14.94 -3.27 -14.20
CA PHE A 182 -15.99 -4.27 -13.89
C PHE A 182 -17.19 -4.27 -14.87
N PRO A 183 -17.50 -5.39 -15.55
CA PRO A 183 -18.57 -5.46 -16.56
C PRO A 183 -20.00 -5.57 -15.99
N ASN A 184 -20.18 -5.67 -14.67
CA ASN A 184 -21.45 -5.94 -14.00
C ASN A 184 -21.86 -4.88 -12.97
N ALA A 185 -21.20 -3.72 -12.95
CA ALA A 185 -21.68 -2.54 -12.25
C ALA A 185 -22.25 -1.55 -13.27
N ASN A 186 -23.48 -1.08 -13.06
CA ASN A 186 -24.00 0.11 -13.72
C ASN A 186 -23.16 1.31 -13.28
N TYR A 187 -22.02 1.51 -13.93
CA TYR A 187 -21.13 2.62 -13.68
C TYR A 187 -21.73 3.87 -14.32
N THR A 188 -22.48 4.62 -13.51
CA THR A 188 -22.65 6.07 -13.68
C THR A 188 -21.89 6.73 -12.52
N PRO A 189 -21.07 7.78 -12.78
CA PRO A 189 -20.23 8.43 -11.77
C PRO A 189 -20.93 8.89 -10.48
N THR A 190 -22.26 8.85 -10.44
CA THR A 190 -23.12 9.33 -9.36
C THR A 190 -23.83 8.23 -8.56
N THR A 191 -23.71 6.94 -8.91
CA THR A 191 -24.56 5.88 -8.31
C THR A 191 -23.84 4.63 -7.79
N ASP A 192 -22.50 4.56 -7.84
CA ASP A 192 -21.74 3.49 -7.17
C ASP A 192 -21.11 4.04 -5.87
N PRO A 193 -21.64 3.71 -4.68
CA PRO A 193 -21.06 4.12 -3.40
C PRO A 193 -19.70 3.45 -3.09
N ALA A 194 -19.28 2.44 -3.87
CA ALA A 194 -18.05 1.69 -3.62
C ALA A 194 -16.84 2.17 -4.45
N GLN A 195 -17.04 2.87 -5.58
CA GLN A 195 -15.97 3.43 -6.43
C GLN A 195 -14.87 2.43 -6.87
N ILE A 196 -15.14 1.11 -6.82
CA ILE A 196 -14.16 0.03 -7.08
C ILE A 196 -13.72 -0.13 -8.54
N GLY A 197 -14.33 0.60 -9.48
CA GLY A 197 -14.08 0.45 -10.93
C GLY A 197 -12.68 0.87 -11.39
N THR A 198 -11.91 1.58 -10.57
CA THR A 198 -10.52 1.96 -10.91
C THR A 198 -9.50 0.90 -10.52
N LEU A 199 -9.88 -0.19 -9.85
CA LEU A 199 -8.90 -1.16 -9.35
C LEU A 199 -8.79 -2.41 -10.23
N ILE A 200 -7.58 -2.96 -10.33
CA ILE A 200 -7.33 -4.23 -11.02
C ILE A 200 -7.92 -5.40 -10.22
N PRO A 201 -8.79 -6.25 -10.81
CA PRO A 201 -9.49 -7.28 -10.06
C PRO A 201 -8.56 -8.43 -9.62
N GLY A 202 -8.91 -9.06 -8.49
CA GLY A 202 -8.37 -10.34 -8.04
C GLY A 202 -6.99 -10.30 -7.36
N VAL A 203 -6.35 -9.14 -7.24
CA VAL A 203 -5.04 -9.00 -6.56
C VAL A 203 -5.23 -8.69 -5.08
N GLU A 204 -5.87 -7.57 -4.78
CA GLU A 204 -6.12 -7.11 -3.41
C GLU A 204 -7.46 -7.62 -2.87
N ARG A 205 -7.57 -7.78 -1.54
CA ARG A 205 -8.77 -8.28 -0.83
C ARG A 205 -10.03 -7.46 -1.16
N LEU A 206 -9.86 -6.15 -1.37
CA LEU A 206 -10.93 -5.23 -1.76
C LEU A 206 -11.62 -5.60 -3.08
N VAL A 207 -10.90 -6.29 -3.95
CA VAL A 207 -11.32 -6.67 -5.31
C VAL A 207 -11.25 -8.18 -5.53
N GLY A 208 -11.42 -8.95 -4.45
CA GLY A 208 -11.55 -10.41 -4.47
C GLY A 208 -10.23 -11.18 -4.45
N GLY A 209 -9.10 -10.51 -4.20
CA GLY A 209 -7.79 -11.11 -4.10
C GLY A 209 -7.36 -11.50 -2.68
N GLN A 210 -6.06 -11.77 -2.52
CA GLN A 210 -5.48 -12.32 -1.28
C GLN A 210 -4.48 -11.39 -0.58
N TYR A 211 -4.23 -10.20 -1.15
CA TYR A 211 -3.27 -9.23 -0.64
C TYR A 211 -3.96 -8.03 -0.02
N ASP A 212 -3.35 -7.42 1.01
CA ASP A 212 -3.94 -6.25 1.66
C ASP A 212 -3.80 -4.99 0.79
N ALA A 213 -2.74 -4.93 0.00
CA ALA A 213 -2.35 -3.80 -0.83
C ALA A 213 -1.68 -4.28 -2.14
N GLY A 214 -1.55 -3.35 -3.07
CA GLY A 214 -0.91 -3.56 -4.37
C GLY A 214 -0.44 -2.25 -4.97
N GLY A 215 -0.15 -2.25 -6.26
CA GLY A 215 0.34 -1.07 -6.96
C GLY A 215 1.44 -1.41 -7.97
N ASP A 216 2.32 -0.44 -8.16
CA ASP A 216 3.47 -0.41 -9.06
C ASP A 216 3.16 -0.70 -10.53
N PRO A 217 2.12 -0.05 -11.09
CA PRO A 217 1.66 -0.33 -12.44
C PRO A 217 2.80 -0.25 -13.45
N ALA A 218 2.88 -1.27 -14.29
CA ALA A 218 3.53 -1.20 -15.58
C ALA A 218 2.57 -1.74 -16.65
N LEU A 219 2.52 -1.08 -17.82
CA LEU A 219 1.55 -1.38 -18.86
C LEU A 219 2.24 -1.62 -20.20
N ALA A 220 1.73 -2.60 -20.95
CA ALA A 220 2.14 -2.84 -22.33
C ALA A 220 0.97 -3.44 -23.14
N PHE A 221 0.91 -3.09 -24.43
CA PHE A 221 -0.03 -3.68 -25.38
C PHE A 221 0.68 -4.71 -26.26
N ASP A 222 -0.04 -5.76 -26.62
CA ASP A 222 0.38 -6.66 -27.70
C ASP A 222 -0.06 -6.16 -29.07
N SER A 223 0.35 -6.87 -30.13
CA SER A 223 0.03 -6.48 -31.52
C SER A 223 -1.46 -6.59 -31.86
N GLN A 224 -2.27 -7.25 -31.02
CA GLN A 224 -3.70 -7.44 -31.20
C GLN A 224 -4.54 -6.44 -30.39
N GLY A 225 -3.91 -5.47 -29.70
CA GLY A 225 -4.60 -4.46 -28.90
C GLY A 225 -5.09 -4.99 -27.55
N ARG A 226 -4.58 -6.12 -27.06
CA ARG A 226 -4.77 -6.57 -25.68
C ARG A 226 -3.75 -5.86 -24.80
N VAL A 227 -4.20 -5.33 -23.67
CA VAL A 227 -3.34 -4.62 -22.71
C VAL A 227 -2.99 -5.56 -21.57
N PHE A 228 -1.79 -5.43 -21.02
CA PHE A 228 -1.33 -6.18 -19.86
C PHE A 228 -0.89 -5.20 -18.78
N TYR A 229 -1.40 -5.41 -17.57
CA TYR A 229 -1.05 -4.68 -16.36
C TYR A 229 -0.17 -5.58 -15.52
N ALA A 230 1.09 -5.20 -15.33
CA ALA A 230 1.92 -5.77 -14.28
C ALA A 230 1.80 -4.92 -13.01
N GLY A 231 1.67 -5.60 -11.88
CA GLY A 231 1.44 -5.00 -10.57
C GLY A 231 2.05 -5.82 -9.44
N LEU A 232 2.06 -5.27 -8.24
CA LEU A 232 2.37 -5.98 -7.00
C LEU A 232 1.10 -6.40 -6.26
N GLY A 233 1.22 -7.48 -5.50
CA GLY A 233 0.32 -7.79 -4.39
C GLY A 233 1.16 -8.08 -3.15
N PHE A 234 0.85 -7.43 -2.02
CA PHE A 234 1.59 -7.62 -0.78
C PHE A 234 0.75 -7.36 0.47
N ASN A 235 1.21 -7.87 1.61
CA ASN A 235 0.70 -7.51 2.92
C ASN A 235 1.74 -6.66 3.66
N ARG A 236 1.33 -5.54 4.29
CA ARG A 236 2.25 -4.70 5.07
C ARG A 236 2.70 -5.34 6.38
N THR A 237 1.80 -6.12 7.00
CA THR A 237 1.97 -6.65 8.36
C THR A 237 2.36 -8.11 8.40
N SER A 238 2.48 -8.76 7.22
CA SER A 238 2.90 -10.15 7.11
C SER A 238 3.74 -10.36 5.84
N PRO A 239 4.57 -11.42 5.79
CA PRO A 239 5.49 -11.65 4.66
C PRO A 239 4.92 -11.81 3.24
N PRO A 240 3.66 -12.28 3.01
CA PRO A 240 3.20 -12.59 1.66
C PRO A 240 3.34 -11.44 0.67
N ASN A 241 3.99 -11.70 -0.48
CA ASN A 241 4.07 -10.79 -1.62
C ASN A 241 4.25 -11.52 -2.96
N THR A 242 4.00 -10.83 -4.07
CA THR A 242 4.08 -11.35 -5.44
C THR A 242 4.21 -10.24 -6.48
N VAL A 243 4.68 -10.63 -7.67
CA VAL A 243 4.40 -9.90 -8.91
C VAL A 243 3.11 -10.47 -9.52
N THR A 244 2.34 -9.65 -10.23
CA THR A 244 1.07 -10.02 -10.86
C THR A 244 1.04 -9.55 -12.30
N VAL A 245 0.28 -10.25 -13.15
CA VAL A 245 -0.12 -9.75 -14.47
C VAL A 245 -1.61 -9.97 -14.70
N ASN A 246 -2.34 -8.93 -15.07
CA ASN A 246 -3.72 -9.03 -15.55
C ASN A 246 -3.79 -8.70 -17.04
N LYS A 247 -4.62 -9.43 -17.78
CA LYS A 247 -4.93 -9.14 -19.19
C LYS A 247 -6.21 -8.31 -19.29
N GLY A 248 -6.16 -7.24 -20.07
CA GLY A 248 -7.28 -6.38 -20.38
C GLY A 248 -7.65 -6.44 -21.87
N THR A 249 -8.95 -6.40 -22.15
CA THR A 249 -9.47 -6.39 -23.52
C THR A 249 -10.54 -5.32 -23.69
N PHE A 250 -10.48 -4.62 -24.82
CA PHE A 250 -11.51 -3.68 -25.21
C PHE A 250 -12.60 -4.38 -26.03
N ASP A 251 -13.87 -4.11 -25.72
CA ASP A 251 -14.99 -4.53 -26.55
C ASP A 251 -15.18 -3.60 -27.77
N GLY A 252 -16.15 -3.93 -28.64
CA GLY A 252 -16.47 -3.12 -29.82
C GLY A 252 -17.03 -1.73 -29.51
N SER A 253 -17.47 -1.48 -28.27
CA SER A 253 -17.94 -0.18 -27.79
C SER A 253 -16.80 0.66 -27.16
N GLY A 254 -15.60 0.07 -27.03
CA GLY A 254 -14.46 0.71 -26.39
C GLY A 254 -14.41 0.54 -24.88
N ASN A 255 -15.20 -0.34 -24.27
CA ASN A 255 -15.09 -0.62 -22.84
C ASN A 255 -13.94 -1.58 -22.57
N LEU A 256 -13.07 -1.23 -21.63
CA LEU A 256 -12.00 -2.10 -21.15
C LEU A 256 -12.55 -3.05 -20.06
N THR A 257 -12.22 -4.33 -20.15
CA THR A 257 -12.47 -5.32 -19.09
C THR A 257 -11.18 -6.05 -18.76
N TRP A 258 -10.90 -6.23 -17.47
CA TRP A 258 -9.74 -6.97 -16.97
C TRP A 258 -10.12 -8.39 -16.58
N GLY A 259 -9.26 -9.35 -16.94
CA GLY A 259 -9.33 -10.73 -16.47
C GLY A 259 -8.66 -10.92 -15.10
N PRO A 260 -8.70 -12.15 -14.55
CA PRO A 260 -8.05 -12.48 -13.29
C PRO A 260 -6.52 -12.33 -13.38
N PRO A 261 -5.83 -12.16 -12.24
CA PRO A 261 -4.38 -12.04 -12.21
C PRO A 261 -3.72 -13.41 -12.38
N THR A 262 -2.57 -13.40 -13.03
CA THR A 262 -1.59 -14.48 -12.96
C THR A 262 -0.50 -14.07 -11.97
N PHE A 263 -0.33 -14.84 -10.90
CA PHE A 263 0.68 -14.57 -9.87
C PHE A 263 2.05 -15.13 -10.28
N ILE A 264 3.09 -14.30 -10.17
CA ILE A 264 4.48 -14.63 -10.52
C ILE A 264 5.34 -14.54 -9.26
N ASN A 265 6.04 -15.64 -8.94
CA ASN A 265 7.03 -15.72 -7.86
C ASN A 265 6.47 -15.36 -6.47
N GLN A 266 5.25 -15.83 -6.16
CA GLN A 266 4.64 -15.69 -4.83
C GLN A 266 5.59 -16.23 -3.75
N THR A 267 5.69 -15.50 -2.64
CA THR A 267 6.51 -15.89 -1.50
C THR A 267 5.80 -15.55 -0.20
N THR A 268 6.04 -16.36 0.83
CA THR A 268 5.67 -16.10 2.23
C THR A 268 6.89 -15.95 3.12
N SER A 269 8.09 -15.87 2.53
CA SER A 269 9.33 -15.70 3.26
C SER A 269 9.45 -14.27 3.79
N PRO A 270 9.72 -14.06 5.09
CA PRO A 270 10.00 -12.72 5.64
C PRO A 270 11.31 -12.12 5.14
N SER A 271 12.13 -12.91 4.44
CA SER A 271 13.46 -12.52 3.97
C SER A 271 13.50 -12.29 2.44
N THR A 272 12.34 -12.22 1.78
CA THR A 272 12.25 -12.02 0.34
C THR A 272 11.10 -11.09 -0.01
N LEU A 273 11.41 -10.04 -0.75
CA LEU A 273 10.44 -9.11 -1.32
C LEU A 273 10.66 -9.05 -2.83
N ASN A 274 9.60 -9.30 -3.60
CA ASN A 274 9.57 -8.95 -5.00
C ASN A 274 9.09 -7.51 -5.08
N ASP A 275 9.90 -6.63 -5.64
CA ASP A 275 9.54 -5.23 -5.76
C ASP A 275 10.16 -4.60 -7.00
N LYS A 276 9.34 -3.70 -7.53
CA LYS A 276 9.34 -3.04 -8.81
C LYS A 276 9.52 -3.94 -10.01
N GLU A 277 8.39 -4.41 -10.49
CA GLU A 277 8.17 -5.06 -11.76
C GLU A 277 8.01 -4.05 -12.90
N TRP A 278 8.36 -4.51 -14.09
CA TRP A 278 8.00 -3.90 -15.35
C TRP A 278 7.59 -4.97 -16.34
N ILE A 279 6.84 -4.54 -17.34
CA ILE A 279 6.36 -5.39 -18.43
C ILE A 279 6.76 -4.79 -19.78
N ALA A 280 7.09 -5.66 -20.72
CA ALA A 280 7.13 -5.36 -22.14
C ALA A 280 6.44 -6.49 -22.90
N VAL A 281 5.86 -6.18 -24.05
CA VAL A 281 5.30 -7.17 -24.96
C VAL A 281 5.92 -6.95 -26.33
N ASP A 282 6.28 -8.04 -27.01
CA ASP A 282 6.73 -7.97 -28.39
C ASP A 282 5.55 -7.75 -29.33
N SER A 283 5.17 -6.48 -29.54
CA SER A 283 4.08 -6.12 -30.44
C SER A 283 4.52 -5.96 -31.90
N HIS A 284 5.75 -6.34 -32.26
CA HIS A 284 6.24 -6.22 -33.63
C HIS A 284 5.65 -7.33 -34.51
N THR A 285 4.87 -6.92 -35.51
CA THR A 285 4.30 -7.84 -36.49
C THR A 285 5.40 -8.53 -37.28
N GLY A 286 5.40 -9.87 -37.29
CA GLY A 286 6.42 -10.67 -37.98
C GLY A 286 7.65 -11.00 -37.13
N SER A 287 7.74 -10.53 -35.89
CA SER A 287 8.74 -11.04 -34.94
C SER A 287 8.55 -12.55 -34.70
N PRO A 288 9.63 -13.34 -34.56
CA PRO A 288 9.52 -14.74 -34.13
C PRO A 288 8.93 -14.91 -32.72
N PHE A 289 8.89 -13.83 -31.93
CA PHE A 289 8.33 -13.80 -30.58
C PHE A 289 7.12 -12.87 -30.48
N GLN A 290 6.44 -12.56 -31.59
CA GLN A 290 5.25 -11.72 -31.61
C GLN A 290 4.24 -12.13 -30.52
N ASP A 291 3.72 -11.13 -29.81
CA ASP A 291 2.84 -11.20 -28.65
C ASP A 291 3.42 -11.93 -27.41
N ARG A 292 4.73 -12.20 -27.36
CA ARG A 292 5.38 -12.70 -26.14
C ARG A 292 5.44 -11.59 -25.10
N ILE A 293 5.02 -11.93 -23.88
CA ILE A 293 5.01 -11.01 -22.73
C ILE A 293 6.23 -11.28 -21.88
N TYR A 294 6.91 -10.21 -21.47
CA TYR A 294 8.12 -10.25 -20.67
C TYR A 294 7.92 -9.44 -19.39
N VAL A 295 8.17 -10.05 -18.24
CA VAL A 295 8.09 -9.40 -16.94
C VAL A 295 9.44 -9.50 -16.25
N THR A 296 9.95 -8.38 -15.78
CA THR A 296 11.20 -8.29 -15.01
C THR A 296 10.95 -7.57 -13.71
N TRP A 297 11.61 -7.97 -12.63
CA TRP A 297 11.46 -7.32 -11.33
C TRP A 297 12.71 -7.44 -10.48
N THR A 298 12.77 -6.69 -9.39
CA THR A 298 13.83 -6.83 -8.40
C THR A 298 13.43 -7.83 -7.32
N ARG A 299 14.30 -8.78 -7.01
CA ARG A 299 14.10 -9.69 -5.88
C ARG A 299 15.01 -9.32 -4.73
N PHE A 300 14.50 -8.53 -3.80
CA PHE A 300 15.18 -8.18 -2.57
C PHE A 300 15.30 -9.38 -1.64
N ILE A 301 16.51 -9.61 -1.15
CA ILE A 301 16.85 -10.66 -0.22
C ILE A 301 17.42 -10.01 1.03
N PHE A 302 16.90 -10.43 2.18
CA PHE A 302 17.33 -9.99 3.49
C PHE A 302 17.85 -11.18 4.31
N GLN A 303 18.63 -10.89 5.33
CA GLN A 303 19.07 -11.89 6.30
C GLN A 303 17.91 -12.23 7.23
N ALA A 304 17.60 -13.53 7.35
CA ALA A 304 16.57 -13.99 8.28
C ALA A 304 16.93 -13.61 9.73
N GLY A 305 15.96 -13.08 10.47
CA GLY A 305 16.10 -12.69 11.88
C GLY A 305 16.58 -11.26 12.12
N THR A 306 17.50 -10.72 11.30
CA THR A 306 17.97 -9.33 11.43
C THR A 306 17.27 -8.36 10.49
N GLY A 307 16.75 -8.84 9.37
CA GLY A 307 16.20 -7.99 8.31
C GLY A 307 17.27 -7.21 7.54
N ALA A 308 18.56 -7.48 7.78
CA ALA A 308 19.64 -6.80 7.09
C ALA A 308 19.61 -7.10 5.59
N TYR A 309 19.78 -6.07 4.76
CA TYR A 309 19.84 -6.22 3.31
C TYR A 309 21.02 -7.10 2.88
N VAL A 310 20.78 -8.02 1.92
CA VAL A 310 21.81 -8.95 1.41
C VAL A 310 22.08 -8.72 -0.07
N GLN A 311 21.04 -8.72 -0.91
CA GLN A 311 21.15 -8.53 -2.36
C GLN A 311 19.78 -8.22 -2.98
N SER A 312 19.78 -7.69 -4.19
CA SER A 312 18.60 -7.38 -5.00
C SER A 312 18.80 -7.76 -6.48
N PRO A 313 19.04 -9.04 -6.80
CA PRO A 313 19.16 -9.47 -8.20
C PRO A 313 17.89 -9.20 -9.01
N ILE A 314 18.07 -8.86 -10.28
CA ILE A 314 16.97 -8.76 -11.26
C ILE A 314 16.53 -10.15 -11.72
N PHE A 315 15.23 -10.39 -11.62
CA PHE A 315 14.56 -11.60 -12.06
C PHE A 315 13.69 -11.35 -13.30
N PHE A 316 13.38 -12.42 -14.01
CA PHE A 316 12.65 -12.41 -15.27
C PHE A 316 11.75 -13.64 -15.41
N ALA A 317 10.60 -13.44 -16.04
CA ALA A 317 9.73 -14.49 -16.57
C ALA A 317 9.06 -14.02 -17.88
N TYR A 318 8.63 -14.96 -18.71
CA TYR A 318 7.88 -14.66 -19.93
C TYR A 318 6.63 -15.54 -20.07
N SER A 319 5.65 -15.07 -20.83
CA SER A 319 4.44 -15.81 -21.20
C SER A 319 4.34 -15.93 -22.72
N THR A 320 3.87 -17.10 -23.17
CA THR A 320 3.59 -17.40 -24.59
C THR A 320 2.11 -17.68 -24.86
N ASP A 321 1.27 -17.54 -23.82
CA ASP A 321 -0.15 -17.89 -23.82
C ASP A 321 -1.01 -16.71 -23.33
N GLN A 322 -0.63 -15.50 -23.75
CA GLN A 322 -1.34 -14.25 -23.46
C GLN A 322 -1.51 -14.00 -21.95
N GLY A 323 -0.46 -14.26 -21.19
CA GLY A 323 -0.39 -13.98 -19.75
C GLY A 323 -1.10 -15.01 -18.88
N ALA A 324 -1.61 -16.12 -19.44
CA ALA A 324 -2.28 -17.16 -18.67
C ALA A 324 -1.30 -17.95 -17.79
N THR A 325 -0.09 -18.22 -18.29
CA THR A 325 1.00 -18.79 -17.51
C THR A 325 2.32 -18.09 -17.82
N PHE A 326 3.25 -18.15 -16.86
CA PHE A 326 4.60 -17.60 -17.02
C PHE A 326 5.64 -18.71 -16.79
N SER A 327 6.77 -18.60 -17.49
CA SER A 327 7.95 -19.43 -17.28
C SER A 327 8.41 -19.38 -15.82
N THR A 328 9.11 -20.42 -15.36
CA THR A 328 9.81 -20.37 -14.06
C THR A 328 10.71 -19.13 -13.97
N PRO A 329 10.59 -18.31 -12.90
CA PRO A 329 11.44 -17.15 -12.69
C PRO A 329 12.93 -17.49 -12.74
N LYS A 330 13.72 -16.68 -13.45
CA LYS A 330 15.18 -16.78 -13.47
C LYS A 330 15.86 -15.46 -13.18
N SER A 331 16.99 -15.51 -12.47
CA SER A 331 17.86 -14.35 -12.33
C SER A 331 18.56 -14.06 -13.66
N ILE A 332 18.59 -12.80 -14.05
CA ILE A 332 19.28 -12.30 -15.25
C ILE A 332 20.42 -11.34 -14.89
N ALA A 333 20.67 -11.17 -13.60
CA ALA A 333 21.58 -10.16 -13.08
C ALA A 333 23.07 -10.57 -13.13
N GLY A 334 23.37 -11.85 -13.37
CA GLY A 334 24.74 -12.36 -13.32
C GLY A 334 25.42 -12.06 -11.98
N ASN A 335 26.53 -11.33 -12.00
CA ASN A 335 27.26 -10.88 -10.82
C ASN A 335 26.88 -9.46 -10.33
N VAL A 336 25.88 -8.82 -10.95
CA VAL A 336 25.35 -7.50 -10.56
C VAL A 336 24.24 -7.72 -9.52
N LEU A 337 24.65 -7.94 -8.28
CA LEU A 337 23.77 -8.46 -7.24
C LEU A 337 22.93 -7.39 -6.54
N TYR A 338 23.19 -6.11 -6.77
CA TYR A 338 22.49 -5.00 -6.13
C TYR A 338 21.76 -4.16 -7.17
N GLY A 339 20.77 -4.76 -7.84
CA GLY A 339 20.02 -4.13 -8.92
C GLY A 339 18.66 -3.59 -8.46
N GLN A 340 18.16 -2.56 -9.13
CA GLN A 340 16.75 -2.16 -9.10
C GLN A 340 16.42 -1.37 -10.37
N GLY A 341 15.13 -1.20 -10.70
CA GLY A 341 14.77 -0.40 -11.86
C GLY A 341 14.78 -1.19 -13.18
N SER A 342 14.40 -2.47 -13.16
CA SER A 342 14.51 -3.35 -14.34
C SER A 342 13.54 -2.95 -15.45
N ARG A 343 14.04 -2.27 -16.48
CA ARG A 343 13.28 -1.78 -17.63
C ARG A 343 13.45 -2.70 -18.85
N PRO A 344 12.47 -3.55 -19.18
CA PRO A 344 12.48 -4.37 -20.39
C PRO A 344 12.06 -3.54 -21.62
N VAL A 345 12.72 -3.77 -22.74
CA VAL A 345 12.46 -3.13 -24.04
C VAL A 345 12.65 -4.16 -25.14
N VAL A 346 11.69 -4.26 -26.06
CA VAL A 346 11.77 -5.17 -27.21
C VAL A 346 12.21 -4.37 -28.44
N GLY A 347 13.28 -4.82 -29.10
CA GLY A 347 13.72 -4.29 -30.38
C GLY A 347 12.85 -4.76 -31.55
N PRO A 348 12.92 -4.09 -32.72
CA PRO A 348 12.10 -4.43 -33.88
C PRO A 348 12.37 -5.82 -34.46
N ASP A 349 13.49 -6.45 -34.11
CA ASP A 349 13.88 -7.81 -34.49
C ASP A 349 13.41 -8.88 -33.48
N GLY A 350 12.70 -8.48 -32.41
CA GLY A 350 12.30 -9.34 -31.30
C GLY A 350 13.39 -9.56 -30.24
N THR A 351 14.55 -8.90 -30.35
CA THR A 351 15.58 -8.94 -29.30
C THR A 351 15.07 -8.20 -28.07
N LEU A 352 15.06 -8.87 -26.92
CA LEU A 352 14.72 -8.29 -25.63
C LEU A 352 15.96 -7.71 -24.97
N TYR A 353 15.88 -6.44 -24.55
CA TYR A 353 16.89 -5.76 -23.74
C TYR A 353 16.29 -5.48 -22.36
N VAL A 354 17.06 -5.67 -21.30
CA VAL A 354 16.66 -5.28 -19.95
C VAL A 354 17.74 -4.40 -19.36
N PHE A 355 17.35 -3.18 -18.96
CA PHE A 355 18.23 -2.21 -18.32
C PHE A 355 17.92 -2.12 -16.84
N TRP A 356 18.92 -1.88 -15.98
CA TRP A 356 18.68 -1.60 -14.57
C TRP A 356 19.80 -0.76 -13.98
N ASN A 357 19.52 -0.08 -12.87
CA ASN A 357 20.55 0.49 -12.03
C ASN A 357 21.09 -0.61 -11.10
N GLY A 358 22.40 -0.72 -10.94
CA GLY A 358 22.93 -1.57 -9.87
C GLY A 358 24.45 -1.59 -9.74
N SER A 359 24.95 -2.53 -8.95
CA SER A 359 26.39 -2.74 -8.73
C SER A 359 26.75 -4.21 -8.50
N THR A 360 28.02 -4.54 -8.75
CA THR A 360 28.61 -5.81 -8.33
C THR A 360 29.10 -5.71 -6.88
N ARG A 361 29.41 -6.85 -6.25
CA ARG A 361 29.76 -6.93 -4.81
C ARG A 361 30.86 -5.98 -4.36
N LEU A 362 31.84 -5.71 -5.22
CA LEU A 362 33.05 -4.94 -4.90
C LEU A 362 33.13 -3.62 -5.68
N ALA A 363 32.06 -3.23 -6.37
CA ALA A 363 32.05 -1.97 -7.10
C ALA A 363 31.97 -0.79 -6.13
N SER A 364 32.74 0.26 -6.39
CA SER A 364 32.69 1.51 -5.63
C SER A 364 31.50 2.39 -5.99
N LEU A 365 30.96 2.22 -7.20
CA LEU A 365 29.84 2.99 -7.74
C LEU A 365 28.81 2.07 -8.39
N ASN A 366 27.60 2.60 -8.51
CA ASN A 366 26.56 1.99 -9.32
C ASN A 366 26.85 2.19 -10.82
N SER A 367 26.13 1.45 -11.66
CA SER A 367 26.11 1.66 -13.11
C SER A 367 24.71 1.38 -13.66
N THR A 368 24.42 1.94 -14.82
CA THR A 368 23.34 1.42 -15.67
C THR A 368 23.87 0.15 -16.32
N TYR A 369 23.24 -0.99 -16.04
CA TYR A 369 23.56 -2.27 -16.65
C TYR A 369 22.53 -2.65 -17.70
N MET A 370 22.93 -3.51 -18.63
CA MET A 370 22.06 -4.11 -19.65
C MET A 370 22.38 -5.58 -19.85
N VAL A 371 21.34 -6.40 -20.04
CA VAL A 371 21.45 -7.71 -20.70
C VAL A 371 20.51 -7.77 -21.88
N LYS A 372 20.82 -8.64 -22.84
CA LYS A 372 19.94 -8.93 -23.97
C LYS A 372 19.69 -10.41 -24.17
N SER A 373 18.56 -10.72 -24.79
CA SER A 373 18.17 -12.05 -25.25
C SER A 373 17.61 -11.96 -26.66
N SER A 374 18.18 -12.74 -27.58
CA SER A 374 17.72 -12.85 -28.97
C SER A 374 16.91 -14.11 -29.24
N ASP A 375 16.57 -14.87 -28.20
CA ASP A 375 15.85 -16.15 -28.27
C ASP A 375 14.56 -16.14 -27.42
N GLY A 376 13.95 -14.97 -27.30
CA GLY A 376 12.68 -14.78 -26.60
C GLY A 376 12.80 -14.96 -25.09
N GLY A 377 13.98 -14.71 -24.52
CA GLY A 377 14.24 -14.87 -23.09
C GLY A 377 14.61 -16.28 -22.67
N ALA A 378 15.13 -17.14 -23.56
CA ALA A 378 15.63 -18.47 -23.17
C ALA A 378 17.07 -18.38 -22.61
N THR A 379 17.96 -17.66 -23.30
CA THR A 379 19.33 -17.35 -22.86
C THR A 379 19.58 -15.85 -22.80
N TRP A 380 20.66 -15.45 -22.12
CA TRP A 380 21.00 -14.05 -21.89
C TRP A 380 22.49 -13.80 -22.11
N SER A 381 22.83 -12.61 -22.61
CA SER A 381 24.20 -12.11 -22.56
C SER A 381 24.67 -11.94 -21.11
N PRO A 382 25.99 -11.90 -20.86
CA PRO A 382 26.51 -11.34 -19.62
C PRO A 382 26.04 -9.89 -19.41
N PRO A 383 25.91 -9.40 -18.16
CA PRO A 383 25.63 -8.00 -17.89
C PRO A 383 26.72 -7.08 -18.46
N LEU A 384 26.30 -6.09 -19.25
CA LEU A 384 27.13 -5.02 -19.76
C LEU A 384 26.91 -3.76 -18.91
N SER A 385 27.98 -3.16 -18.37
CA SER A 385 27.91 -1.81 -17.80
C SER A 385 27.86 -0.80 -18.94
N VAL A 386 26.72 -0.12 -19.10
CA VAL A 386 26.50 0.93 -20.10
C VAL A 386 27.21 2.22 -19.68
N ALA A 387 27.05 2.61 -18.42
CA ALA A 387 27.69 3.78 -17.85
C ALA A 387 27.74 3.71 -16.32
N THR A 388 28.87 4.10 -15.74
CA THR A 388 29.01 4.32 -14.30
C THR A 388 28.17 5.51 -13.86
N MET A 389 27.61 5.45 -12.65
CA MET A 389 26.77 6.51 -12.10
C MET A 389 27.01 6.74 -10.61
N THR A 390 26.68 7.95 -10.19
CA THR A 390 26.63 8.38 -8.79
C THR A 390 25.18 8.65 -8.43
N ASN A 391 24.73 8.08 -7.31
CA ASN A 391 23.36 8.26 -6.84
C ASN A 391 23.12 9.73 -6.49
N ILE A 392 21.97 10.26 -6.89
CA ILE A 392 21.59 11.64 -6.59
C ILE A 392 21.12 11.72 -5.14
N PRO A 393 21.65 12.66 -4.32
CA PRO A 393 21.17 12.89 -2.97
C PRO A 393 19.69 13.25 -2.96
N GLY A 394 19.00 12.83 -1.90
CA GLY A 394 17.58 13.16 -1.72
C GLY A 394 17.33 14.67 -1.77
N VAL A 395 16.19 15.07 -2.32
CA VAL A 395 15.80 16.50 -2.37
C VAL A 395 15.61 17.00 -0.94
N ARG A 396 16.43 17.99 -0.54
CA ARG A 396 16.42 18.55 0.82
C ARG A 396 15.03 19.03 1.22
N ASN A 397 14.67 18.79 2.49
CA ASN A 397 13.38 19.17 3.09
C ASN A 397 12.16 18.54 2.39
N THR A 398 12.35 17.39 1.74
CA THR A 398 11.26 16.60 1.17
C THR A 398 11.39 15.14 1.58
N VAL A 399 10.32 14.37 1.38
CA VAL A 399 10.33 12.91 1.50
C VAL A 399 10.38 12.23 0.13
N PHE A 400 10.67 12.98 -0.94
CA PHE A 400 10.75 12.40 -2.28
C PHE A 400 11.95 11.47 -2.40
N ARG A 401 11.67 10.24 -2.84
CA ARG A 401 12.70 9.31 -3.27
C ARG A 401 13.29 9.81 -4.57
N VAL A 402 14.62 9.84 -4.66
CA VAL A 402 15.34 10.07 -5.91
C VAL A 402 15.96 8.74 -6.31
N ASN A 403 15.64 8.26 -7.49
CA ASN A 403 16.22 7.05 -8.05
C ASN A 403 16.79 7.32 -9.44
N SER A 404 17.78 6.52 -9.81
CA SER A 404 18.45 6.57 -11.10
C SER A 404 18.01 5.41 -11.99
N TYR A 405 16.73 5.01 -11.90
CA TYR A 405 16.20 3.94 -12.75
C TYR A 405 16.32 4.35 -14.22
N PRO A 406 16.82 3.46 -15.09
CA PRO A 406 16.92 3.77 -16.50
C PRO A 406 15.52 3.81 -17.13
N ALA A 407 15.30 4.79 -18.00
CA ALA A 407 14.30 4.69 -19.06
C ALA A 407 15.00 4.23 -20.34
N ALA A 408 14.29 3.51 -21.20
CA ALA A 408 14.84 3.01 -22.45
C ALA A 408 13.75 2.79 -23.50
N ALA A 409 14.14 2.84 -24.77
CA ALA A 409 13.30 2.57 -25.93
C ALA A 409 14.14 2.03 -27.09
N ALA A 410 13.54 1.21 -27.94
CA ALA A 410 14.12 0.78 -29.20
C ALA A 410 13.43 1.51 -30.35
N ALA A 411 14.23 2.02 -31.28
CA ALA A 411 13.74 2.64 -32.51
C ALA A 411 13.55 1.59 -33.61
N SER A 412 12.73 1.91 -34.61
CA SER A 412 12.41 1.00 -35.72
C SER A 412 13.61 0.65 -36.60
N ASN A 413 14.69 1.44 -36.56
CA ASN A 413 15.95 1.17 -37.25
C ASN A 413 16.86 0.19 -36.48
N GLY A 414 16.46 -0.26 -35.28
CA GLY A 414 17.22 -1.15 -34.42
C GLY A 414 18.12 -0.45 -33.38
N ASP A 415 18.17 0.89 -33.38
CA ASP A 415 18.90 1.62 -32.35
C ASP A 415 18.19 1.49 -31.00
N VAL A 416 18.96 1.32 -29.92
CA VAL A 416 18.44 1.24 -28.55
C VAL A 416 18.97 2.43 -27.76
N TYR A 417 18.04 3.21 -27.22
CA TYR A 417 18.33 4.38 -26.41
C TYR A 417 18.06 4.05 -24.94
N ALA A 418 18.97 4.43 -24.07
CA ALA A 418 18.78 4.39 -22.62
C ALA A 418 19.17 5.74 -22.03
N THR A 419 18.39 6.20 -21.06
CA THR A 419 18.60 7.46 -20.34
C THR A 419 18.51 7.20 -18.85
N TRP A 420 19.36 7.86 -18.07
CA TRP A 420 19.40 7.76 -16.62
C TRP A 420 19.80 9.10 -16.04
N ASN A 421 19.51 9.29 -14.75
CA ASN A 421 19.97 10.43 -13.99
C ASN A 421 21.19 10.03 -13.14
N THR A 422 22.21 10.87 -13.10
CA THR A 422 23.38 10.67 -12.24
C THR A 422 23.81 12.01 -11.67
N GLU A 423 24.32 12.01 -10.45
CA GLU A 423 24.99 13.18 -9.91
C GLU A 423 26.31 13.40 -10.67
N VAL A 424 26.59 14.67 -10.97
CA VAL A 424 27.82 15.14 -11.62
C VAL A 424 28.24 16.45 -10.96
N ASP A 425 29.54 16.70 -10.81
CA ASP A 425 30.00 17.98 -10.30
C ASP A 425 29.72 19.10 -11.32
N ASN A 426 29.29 20.24 -10.82
CA ASN A 426 28.94 21.42 -11.62
C ASN A 426 30.14 22.03 -12.37
N THR A 427 31.34 21.51 -12.14
CA THR A 427 32.59 21.94 -12.78
C THR A 427 33.06 21.03 -13.92
N THR A 428 32.40 19.89 -14.17
CA THR A 428 32.88 18.93 -15.18
C THR A 428 32.43 19.28 -16.60
N PRO A 429 33.35 19.52 -17.56
CA PRO A 429 32.99 19.66 -18.97
C PRO A 429 32.68 18.30 -19.63
N ASN A 430 32.96 17.18 -18.95
CA ASN A 430 32.74 15.81 -19.41
C ASN A 430 31.85 15.05 -18.42
N TYR A 431 30.74 14.47 -18.91
CA TYR A 431 29.74 13.77 -18.10
C TYR A 431 30.19 12.34 -17.77
N THR A 432 31.01 12.17 -16.74
CA THR A 432 31.35 10.86 -16.15
C THR A 432 30.97 10.88 -14.67
N GLY A 433 30.39 9.79 -14.14
CA GLY A 433 30.01 9.71 -12.72
C GLY A 433 31.20 10.00 -11.80
N ASP A 434 31.07 11.00 -10.93
CA ASP A 434 32.14 11.43 -10.02
C ASP A 434 32.06 10.64 -8.70
N PRO A 435 33.11 9.88 -8.31
CA PRO A 435 33.16 9.20 -7.02
C PRO A 435 33.20 10.15 -5.81
N GLY A 436 33.57 11.43 -5.99
CA GLY A 436 33.58 12.44 -4.93
C GLY A 436 32.19 12.89 -4.47
N CYS A 437 31.17 12.66 -5.30
CA CYS A 437 29.78 12.98 -4.99
C CYS A 437 29.03 11.80 -4.33
N ALA A 438 29.63 10.61 -4.25
CA ALA A 438 28.95 9.41 -3.78
C ALA A 438 28.73 9.44 -2.26
N TYR A 439 27.46 9.56 -1.84
CA TYR A 439 27.02 9.22 -0.49
C TYR A 439 26.42 7.81 -0.49
N PHE A 440 26.98 6.94 0.35
CA PHE A 440 26.41 5.61 0.60
C PHE A 440 25.15 5.76 1.46
N ILE A 441 24.02 5.22 0.99
CA ILE A 441 22.82 4.96 1.81
C ILE A 441 22.82 3.47 2.14
#